data_AF-A0A8D8ZBW2-F1
#
_entry.id   AF-A0A8D8ZBW2-F1
#
_cell.length_a   1.000
_cell.length_b   1.000
_cell.length_c   1.000
_cell.angle_alpha   90.00
_cell.angle_beta   90.00
_cell.angle_gamma   90.00
#
_symmetry.space_group_name_H-M   'P 1'
#
loop_
_entity.id
_entity.type
_entity.pdbx_description
1 polymer ?
#
loop_
_entity_poly.entity_id
_entity_poly.type
_entity_poly.pdbx_seq_one_letter_code
_entity_poly.pdbx_strand_id
1 'polypeptide(L)'
;LSHRGWPDGTQTTFISGSQYDKYGNVMNWWDDESKMRYNEKAACIIKQYSNYVIEDIGFRINGITTQGENIADNGGVKESYRAYLECAKQKNAEYKLPGLGNFYKLEKLTMDELI
;
A
#
# COMPACT_ATOMS: atom_id res chain seq x y z
N LEU A 1 25.85 8.31 -2.59
CA LEU A 1 24.38 8.18 -2.42
C LEU A 1 23.90 9.44 -1.71
N SER A 2 23.46 10.47 -2.45
CA SER A 2 23.15 11.78 -1.87
C SER A 2 21.87 11.72 -1.05
N HIS A 3 21.99 11.99 0.24
CA HIS A 3 20.87 12.12 1.16
C HIS A 3 20.28 13.52 0.95
N ARG A 4 19.15 13.63 0.25
CA ARG A 4 18.34 14.86 0.24
C ARG A 4 17.07 14.59 1.03
N GLY A 5 17.10 15.04 2.29
CA GLY A 5 15.96 15.01 3.21
C GLY A 5 14.90 16.05 2.84
N TRP A 6 13.69 15.84 3.35
CA TRP A 6 12.64 16.86 3.37
C TRP A 6 12.99 17.98 4.35
N PRO A 7 12.38 19.17 4.23
CA PRO A 7 12.60 20.29 5.16
C PRO A 7 12.31 19.96 6.64
N ASP A 8 11.54 18.90 6.90
CA ASP A 8 11.16 18.44 8.25
C ASP A 8 12.13 17.42 8.87
N GLY A 9 13.22 17.04 8.18
CA GLY A 9 14.24 16.13 8.70
C GLY A 9 13.92 14.64 8.58
N THR A 10 12.86 14.26 7.85
CA THR A 10 12.58 12.84 7.57
C THR A 10 13.62 12.23 6.61
N GLN A 11 14.16 11.05 6.95
CA GLN A 11 15.06 10.30 6.07
C GLN A 11 14.28 9.74 4.88
N THR A 12 14.54 10.29 3.70
CA THR A 12 14.01 9.83 2.41
C THR A 12 14.69 8.52 2.03
N THR A 13 14.10 7.40 2.41
CA THR A 13 14.44 6.13 1.75
C THR A 13 13.56 6.07 0.51
N PHE A 14 14.12 6.38 -0.64
CA PHE A 14 13.38 6.37 -1.90
C PHE A 14 12.84 4.96 -2.15
N ILE A 15 11.55 4.86 -2.47
CA ILE A 15 10.97 3.60 -2.92
C ILE A 15 11.61 3.27 -4.27
N SER A 16 12.33 2.15 -4.33
CA SER A 16 13.22 1.86 -5.45
C SER A 16 12.48 1.93 -6.79
N GLY A 17 11.35 1.23 -6.92
CA GLY A 17 10.61 1.13 -8.18
C GLY A 17 10.09 2.47 -8.73
N SER A 18 9.69 3.43 -7.89
CA SER A 18 9.10 4.68 -8.36
C SER A 18 10.10 5.64 -9.02
N GLN A 19 11.40 5.39 -8.87
CA GLN A 19 12.47 6.19 -9.46
C GLN A 19 12.83 5.78 -10.88
N TYR A 20 12.31 4.65 -11.36
CA TYR A 20 12.59 4.12 -12.68
C TYR A 20 11.45 4.45 -13.64
N ASP A 21 11.79 4.95 -14.83
CA ASP A 21 10.82 5.09 -15.91
C ASP A 21 10.44 3.71 -16.50
N LYS A 22 9.55 3.70 -17.48
CA LYS A 22 9.11 2.48 -18.18
C LYS A 22 10.22 1.71 -18.90
N TYR A 23 11.41 2.29 -19.08
CA TYR A 23 12.58 1.67 -19.71
C TYR A 23 13.63 1.22 -18.68
N GLY A 24 13.41 1.49 -17.39
CA GLY A 24 14.37 1.19 -16.34
C GLY A 24 15.45 2.25 -16.16
N ASN A 25 15.27 3.48 -16.66
CA ASN A 25 16.18 4.59 -16.41
C ASN A 25 15.86 5.26 -15.07
N VAL A 26 16.89 5.57 -14.27
CA VAL A 26 16.73 6.38 -13.05
C VAL A 26 16.53 7.83 -13.45
N MET A 27 15.30 8.31 -13.41
CA MET A 27 14.96 9.70 -13.70
C MET A 27 13.67 10.13 -12.99
N ASN A 28 13.58 11.41 -12.63
CA ASN A 28 12.31 11.95 -12.12
C ASN A 28 11.33 12.12 -13.29
N TRP A 29 10.37 11.22 -13.41
CA TRP A 29 9.30 11.27 -14.41
C TRP A 29 7.96 11.74 -13.83
N TRP A 30 7.94 12.09 -12.54
CA TRP A 30 6.79 12.60 -11.82
C TRP A 30 6.80 14.13 -11.83
N ASP A 31 5.63 14.75 -11.98
CA ASP A 31 5.46 16.14 -11.58
C ASP A 31 5.57 16.28 -10.05
N ASP A 32 5.84 17.50 -9.59
CA ASP A 32 6.12 17.77 -8.18
C ASP A 32 4.91 17.49 -7.27
N GLU A 33 3.68 17.74 -7.74
CA GLU A 33 2.47 17.51 -6.95
C GLU A 33 2.24 16.00 -6.75
N SER A 34 2.31 15.22 -7.83
CA SER A 34 2.17 13.76 -7.78
C SER A 34 3.22 13.15 -6.84
N LYS A 35 4.46 13.62 -6.92
CA LYS A 35 5.55 13.13 -6.06
C LYS A 35 5.32 13.49 -4.60
N MET A 36 4.84 14.70 -4.31
CA MET A 36 4.49 15.13 -2.95
C MET A 36 3.39 14.23 -2.38
N ARG A 37 2.27 14.06 -3.09
CA ARG A 37 1.14 13.21 -2.66
C ARG A 37 1.54 11.74 -2.45
N TYR A 38 2.41 11.22 -3.30
CA TYR A 38 2.93 9.86 -3.15
C TYR A 38 3.73 9.70 -1.85
N ASN A 39 4.61 10.65 -1.56
CA ASN A 39 5.41 10.63 -0.33
C ASN A 39 4.54 10.79 0.92
N GLU A 40 3.49 11.62 0.88
CA GLU A 40 2.50 11.73 1.97
C GLU A 40 1.82 10.39 2.28
N LYS A 41 1.38 9.67 1.25
CA LYS A 41 0.77 8.33 1.42
C LYS A 41 1.78 7.30 1.91
N ALA A 42 3.00 7.31 1.38
CA ALA A 42 4.08 6.43 1.85
C ALA A 42 4.40 6.67 3.34
N ALA A 43 4.38 7.93 3.80
CA ALA A 43 4.58 8.26 5.21
C ALA A 43 3.49 7.66 6.11
N CYS A 44 2.25 7.55 5.65
CA CYS A 44 1.18 6.86 6.37
C CYS A 44 1.52 5.37 6.58
N ILE A 45 1.95 4.68 5.51
CA ILE A 45 2.39 3.27 5.58
C ILE A 45 3.58 3.11 6.53
N ILE A 46 4.60 3.97 6.42
CA ILE A 46 5.76 3.92 7.31
C ILE A 46 5.30 4.05 8.77
N LYS A 47 4.45 5.04 9.07
CA LYS A 47 3.95 5.29 10.42
C LYS A 47 3.16 4.09 10.95
N GLN A 48 2.25 3.53 10.14
CA GLN A 48 1.45 2.38 10.52
C GLN A 48 2.35 1.19 10.87
N TYR A 49 3.24 0.81 9.96
CA TYR A 49 4.03 -0.41 10.13
C TYR A 49 5.13 -0.27 11.18
N SER A 50 5.64 0.94 11.43
CA SER A 50 6.60 1.19 12.52
C SER A 50 6.01 0.99 13.92
N ASN A 51 4.68 0.98 14.04
CA ASN A 51 4.00 0.73 15.30
C ASN A 51 3.88 -0.75 15.66
N TYR A 52 4.09 -1.66 14.69
CA TYR A 52 4.01 -3.11 14.95
C TYR A 52 5.23 -3.62 15.71
N VAL A 53 4.96 -4.51 16.66
CA VAL A 53 5.95 -5.27 17.43
C VAL A 53 5.61 -6.74 17.29
N ILE A 54 6.58 -7.55 16.90
CA ILE A 54 6.49 -9.00 16.94
C ILE A 54 6.78 -9.41 18.38
N GLU A 55 5.72 -9.63 19.16
CA GLU A 55 5.79 -9.83 20.61
C GLU A 55 6.71 -11.00 21.00
N ASP A 56 6.61 -12.12 20.29
CA ASP A 56 7.37 -13.36 20.56
C ASP A 56 8.90 -13.19 20.59
N ILE A 57 9.40 -12.21 19.83
CA ILE A 57 10.85 -11.93 19.72
C ILE A 57 11.19 -10.50 20.14
N GLY A 58 10.22 -9.73 20.67
CA GLY A 58 10.40 -8.34 21.06
C GLY A 58 10.87 -7.41 19.93
N PHE A 59 10.61 -7.77 18.66
CA PHE A 59 11.17 -7.07 17.51
C PHE A 59 10.19 -6.03 16.98
N ARG A 60 10.60 -4.76 16.95
CA ARG A 60 9.83 -3.68 16.34
C ARG A 60 10.10 -3.61 14.84
N ILE A 61 9.04 -3.60 14.03
CA ILE A 61 9.15 -3.45 12.58
C ILE A 61 9.70 -2.06 12.25
N ASN A 62 10.65 -2.00 11.32
CA ASN A 62 11.11 -0.75 10.74
C ASN A 62 10.31 -0.45 9.47
N GLY A 63 9.29 0.42 9.59
CA GLY A 63 8.41 0.78 8.50
C GLY A 63 9.11 1.44 7.32
N ILE A 64 10.27 2.08 7.54
CA ILE A 64 11.07 2.71 6.46
C ILE A 64 11.68 1.65 5.55
N THR A 65 12.22 0.58 6.14
CA THR A 65 12.86 -0.49 5.36
C THR A 65 11.86 -1.40 4.66
N THR A 66 10.65 -1.54 5.22
CA THR A 66 9.61 -2.43 4.68
C THR A 66 8.60 -1.70 3.78
N GLN A 67 8.65 -0.38 3.68
CA GLN A 67 7.62 0.43 3.01
C GLN A 67 7.33 -0.02 1.56
N GLY A 68 8.35 -0.45 0.80
CA GLY A 68 8.18 -0.82 -0.61
C GLY A 68 7.24 -2.00 -0.77
N GLU A 69 7.52 -3.08 -0.03
CA GLU A 69 6.68 -4.28 0.00
C GLU A 69 5.33 -3.98 0.65
N ASN A 70 5.30 -3.23 1.76
CA ASN A 70 4.04 -2.87 2.41
C ASN A 70 3.11 -2.07 1.47
N ILE A 71 3.64 -1.17 0.65
CA ILE A 71 2.86 -0.43 -0.35
C ILE A 71 2.37 -1.38 -1.45
N ALA A 72 3.22 -2.30 -1.91
CA ALA A 72 2.86 -3.28 -2.92
C ALA A 72 1.75 -4.22 -2.42
N ASP A 73 1.84 -4.73 -1.19
CA ASP A 73 0.84 -5.61 -0.58
C ASP A 73 -0.52 -4.92 -0.44
N ASN A 74 -0.54 -3.71 0.11
CA ASN A 74 -1.78 -2.96 0.27
C ASN A 74 -2.39 -2.57 -1.07
N GLY A 75 -1.56 -2.16 -2.04
CA GLY A 75 -1.99 -1.92 -3.41
C GLY A 75 -2.56 -3.17 -4.08
N GLY A 76 -1.90 -4.32 -3.92
CA GLY A 76 -2.31 -5.60 -4.50
C GLY A 76 -3.65 -6.11 -3.95
N VAL A 77 -3.86 -6.02 -2.63
CA VAL A 77 -5.15 -6.38 -2.01
C VAL A 77 -6.25 -5.43 -2.48
N LYS A 78 -5.99 -4.12 -2.52
CA LYS A 78 -6.95 -3.13 -3.03
C LYS A 78 -7.34 -3.41 -4.49
N GLU A 79 -6.37 -3.61 -5.37
CA GLU A 79 -6.66 -3.84 -6.79
C GLU A 79 -7.31 -5.20 -7.06
N SER A 80 -6.90 -6.25 -6.35
CA SER A 80 -7.52 -7.58 -6.48
C SER A 80 -8.97 -7.60 -6.00
N TYR A 81 -9.28 -6.91 -4.89
CA TYR A 81 -10.65 -6.77 -4.42
C TYR A 81 -11.51 -5.93 -5.40
N ARG A 82 -10.94 -4.88 -6.00
CA ARG A 82 -11.61 -4.10 -7.06
C ARG A 82 -11.98 -4.99 -8.24
N ALA A 83 -11.02 -5.79 -8.71
CA ALA A 83 -11.22 -6.71 -9.83
C ALA A 83 -12.27 -7.78 -9.51
N TYR A 84 -12.28 -8.30 -8.28
CA TYR A 84 -13.30 -9.23 -7.81
C TYR A 84 -14.70 -8.61 -7.88
N LEU A 85 -14.89 -7.39 -7.36
CA LEU A 85 -16.19 -6.71 -7.37
C LEU A 85 -16.69 -6.47 -8.80
N GLU A 86 -15.82 -6.06 -9.72
CA GLU A 86 -16.19 -5.90 -11.14
C GLU A 86 -16.57 -7.24 -11.79
N CYS A 87 -15.83 -8.31 -11.51
CA CYS A 87 -16.14 -9.65 -11.99
C CYS A 87 -17.47 -10.18 -11.44
N ALA A 88 -17.74 -9.97 -10.15
CA ALA A 88 -18.97 -10.39 -9.49
C ALA A 88 -20.20 -9.68 -10.07
N LYS A 89 -20.11 -8.37 -10.33
CA LYS A 89 -21.15 -7.58 -11.01
C LYS A 89 -21.48 -8.15 -12.40
N GLN A 90 -20.47 -8.49 -13.19
CA GLN A 90 -20.66 -9.03 -14.54
C GLN A 90 -21.32 -10.41 -14.55
N LYS A 91 -20.98 -11.26 -13.58
CA LYS A 91 -21.41 -12.67 -13.57
C LYS A 91 -22.71 -12.90 -12.79
N ASN A 92 -23.30 -11.88 -12.16
CA ASN A 92 -24.40 -12.00 -11.20
C ASN A 92 -24.15 -13.12 -10.16
N ALA A 93 -22.88 -13.32 -9.82
CA ALA A 93 -22.40 -14.53 -9.16
C ALA A 93 -22.00 -14.18 -7.74
N GLU A 94 -22.91 -14.37 -6.81
CA GLU A 94 -22.58 -14.43 -5.39
C GLU A 94 -22.87 -15.85 -4.89
N TYR A 95 -21.92 -16.74 -5.13
CA TYR A 95 -21.97 -18.10 -4.61
C TYR A 95 -21.55 -18.08 -3.14
N LYS A 96 -22.54 -18.04 -2.24
CA LYS A 96 -22.29 -18.23 -0.82
C LYS A 96 -21.76 -19.65 -0.61
N LEU A 97 -20.65 -19.79 0.09
CA LEU A 97 -20.13 -21.11 0.44
C LEU A 97 -21.09 -21.77 1.44
N PRO A 98 -21.51 -23.03 1.20
CA PRO A 98 -22.32 -23.78 2.16
C PRO A 98 -21.63 -23.83 3.53
N GLY A 99 -22.40 -23.66 4.61
CA GLY A 99 -21.88 -23.70 5.98
C GLY A 99 -21.23 -22.40 6.48
N LEU A 100 -21.05 -21.38 5.62
CA LEU A 100 -20.43 -20.10 6.00
C LEU A 100 -21.40 -18.91 5.98
N GLY A 101 -22.71 -19.14 5.86
CA GLY A 101 -23.72 -18.09 5.64
C GLY A 101 -23.73 -16.94 6.67
N ASN A 102 -23.25 -17.17 7.90
CA ASN A 102 -23.22 -16.17 8.98
C ASN A 102 -21.92 -15.34 9.03
N PHE A 103 -20.91 -15.69 8.24
CA PHE A 103 -19.61 -14.99 8.22
C PHE A 103 -19.54 -13.88 7.17
N TYR A 104 -20.50 -13.83 6.25
CA TYR A 104 -20.59 -12.79 5.23
C TYR A 104 -21.49 -11.67 5.71
N LYS A 105 -20.91 -10.63 6.29
CA LYS A 105 -21.51 -9.30 6.17
C LYS A 105 -20.91 -8.66 4.93
N LEU A 106 -21.75 -8.41 3.93
CA LEU A 106 -21.45 -7.39 2.92
C LEU A 106 -21.60 -6.02 3.59
N GLU A 107 -20.82 -5.76 4.63
CA GLU A 107 -20.46 -4.38 4.91
C GLU A 107 -19.67 -3.96 3.68
N LYS A 108 -20.23 -3.01 2.93
CA LYS A 108 -19.53 -2.38 1.82
C LYS A 108 -18.31 -1.70 2.42
N LEU A 109 -17.21 -2.43 2.56
CA LEU A 109 -15.89 -1.84 2.66
C LEU A 109 -15.75 -1.03 1.38
N THR A 110 -15.89 0.29 1.51
CA THR A 110 -15.62 1.16 0.38
C THR A 110 -14.11 1.08 0.15
N MET A 111 -13.69 1.12 -1.12
CA MET A 111 -12.26 1.07 -1.46
C MET A 111 -11.46 2.23 -0.84
N ASP A 112 -12.19 3.25 -0.37
CA ASP A 112 -11.67 4.43 0.30
C ASP A 112 -11.22 4.16 1.75
N GLU A 113 -11.67 3.06 2.36
CA GLU A 113 -11.24 2.61 3.70
C GLU A 113 -9.97 1.74 3.65
N LEU A 114 -9.65 1.20 2.46
CA LEU A 114 -8.44 0.43 2.20
C LEU A 114 -7.30 1.40 1.81
N ILE A 115 -6.79 2.14 2.79
CA ILE A 115 -5.61 3.03 2.74
C ILE A 115 -5.63 4.17 1.70
#